data_AF-A0A5C2HN04-F1
#
_entry.id   AF-A0A5C2HN04-F1
#
_cell.length_a   1.000
_cell.length_b   1.000
_cell.length_c   1.000
_cell.angle_alpha   90.00
_cell.angle_beta   90.00
_cell.angle_gamma   90.00
#
_symmetry.space_group_name_H-M   'P 1'
#
loop_
_entity.id
_entity.type
_entity.pdbx_description
1 polymer ?
#
loop_
_entity_poly.entity_id
_entity_poly.type
_entity_poly.pdbx_seq_one_letter_code
_entity_poly.pdbx_strand_id
1 'polypeptide(L)'
;MIKQLLPLLLGLLNLPTVSADITRHFPDCPAFPNYCIVTGSPEYTYHKIGQSLAQIVAADADLTLTVMPGGSIENIQRMRYQNGVKLAIVQSDVILHYKKLAQHNREVNQLLAPLRVMLPLYPEEIHLLVRADAKLDSLRDIEHSRIAVGPKESGSGLTAVSIYELLFGRAPDNIHFFDSHDEALRAVTIDETADVWVMTVGQGTSRLQFPAEAAARIKLLRFNADDPIESRVLDGPYFRETLHQSSYPWLREDTPVVAVKAFLITQAYHRNETRNNINALTRSLCRNFARLQREIGSIWRDKRGNPVPIKWRDVPLTVSPLPGGWQYSEDVLAAFATAECGLLPPPVTTDSKAKAVRPAATQGEGCSSEEMLLGFCP
;
A
#
# COMPACT_ATOMS: atom_id res chain seq x y z
N MET A 1 36.74 11.79 44.05
CA MET A 1 35.38 11.68 44.63
C MET A 1 34.46 12.63 43.88
N ILE A 2 33.61 12.08 43.01
CA ILE A 2 32.13 12.25 42.94
C ILE A 2 31.74 13.48 42.10
N LYS A 3 31.47 13.39 40.79
CA LYS A 3 30.36 12.77 40.03
C LYS A 3 28.95 13.33 40.34
N GLN A 4 28.32 13.79 39.25
CA GLN A 4 26.90 13.70 38.89
C GLN A 4 25.87 14.59 39.59
N LEU A 5 25.16 15.38 38.77
CA LEU A 5 23.70 15.28 38.64
C LEU A 5 23.25 15.94 37.32
N LEU A 6 22.99 15.09 36.33
CA LEU A 6 22.03 15.32 35.25
C LEU A 6 20.63 15.01 35.81
N PRO A 7 19.55 15.56 35.24
CA PRO A 7 18.63 14.62 34.63
C PRO A 7 18.11 15.04 33.25
N LEU A 8 18.10 14.03 32.38
CA LEU A 8 17.06 13.65 31.44
C LEU A 8 16.34 14.76 30.67
N LEU A 9 16.67 14.89 29.39
CA LEU A 9 15.69 15.11 28.31
C LEU A 9 16.35 14.87 26.94
N LEU A 10 16.82 13.64 26.69
CA LEU A 10 17.09 13.17 25.34
C LEU A 10 16.31 11.88 25.11
N GLY A 11 15.19 12.04 24.42
CA GLY A 11 14.30 10.99 23.94
C GLY A 11 13.27 11.59 22.99
N LEU A 12 13.70 12.55 22.16
CA LEU A 12 12.89 13.02 21.04
C LEU A 12 12.96 11.95 19.96
N LEU A 13 11.81 11.32 19.74
CA LEU A 13 11.53 10.42 18.64
C LEU A 13 11.99 11.06 17.32
N ASN A 14 12.97 10.44 16.66
CA ASN A 14 13.23 10.64 15.24
C ASN A 14 12.16 9.90 14.41
N LEU A 15 10.89 10.23 14.63
CA LEU A 15 9.84 9.96 13.65
C LEU A 15 9.88 11.11 12.63
N PRO A 16 9.77 10.82 11.33
CA PRO A 16 9.84 11.84 10.31
C PRO A 16 8.77 12.89 10.61
N THR A 17 9.21 14.13 10.85
CA THR A 17 8.33 15.27 10.63
C THR A 17 7.84 15.15 9.19
N VAL A 18 6.53 15.33 8.99
CA VAL A 18 6.02 15.72 7.67
C VAL A 18 6.53 17.15 7.48
N SER A 19 7.84 17.29 7.21
CA SER A 19 8.34 18.47 6.56
C SER A 19 7.76 18.35 5.17
N ALA A 20 6.81 19.23 4.85
CA ALA A 20 6.51 19.55 3.48
C ALA A 20 7.81 20.10 2.88
N ASP A 21 8.72 19.21 2.46
CA ASP A 21 9.73 19.54 1.46
C ASP A 21 8.94 19.77 0.17
N ILE A 22 8.41 20.99 0.06
CA ILE A 22 7.74 21.56 -1.13
C ILE A 22 8.73 21.59 -2.33
N THR A 23 9.97 21.15 -2.13
CA THR A 23 11.05 21.02 -3.11
C THR A 23 11.29 19.58 -3.60
N ARG A 24 10.45 18.58 -3.28
CA ARG A 24 10.54 17.28 -3.96
C ARG A 24 10.20 17.44 -5.45
N HIS A 25 11.23 17.44 -6.28
CA HIS A 25 11.08 17.39 -7.74
C HIS A 25 10.67 15.97 -8.14
N PHE A 26 9.38 15.79 -8.42
CA PHE A 26 8.88 14.54 -9.00
C PHE A 26 9.09 14.55 -10.52
N PRO A 27 9.32 13.39 -11.16
CA PRO A 27 9.40 13.33 -12.62
C PRO A 27 8.09 13.79 -13.24
N ASP A 28 8.16 14.57 -14.32
CA ASP A 28 6.97 15.21 -14.92
C ASP A 28 5.89 14.19 -15.31
N CYS A 29 4.64 14.53 -14.97
CA CYS A 29 3.47 13.88 -15.53
C CYS A 29 2.95 14.69 -16.70
N PRO A 30 2.57 14.09 -17.85
CA PRO A 30 2.06 14.85 -18.98
C PRO A 30 0.84 15.68 -18.59
N ALA A 31 0.70 16.83 -19.26
CA ALA A 31 -0.43 17.71 -19.05
C ALA A 31 -1.76 17.03 -19.46
N PHE A 32 -2.84 17.51 -18.87
CA PHE A 32 -4.22 17.15 -19.22
C PHE A 32 -4.41 17.18 -20.76
N PRO A 33 -5.11 16.19 -21.36
CA PRO A 33 -5.95 15.16 -20.74
C PRO A 33 -5.22 13.88 -20.30
N ASN A 34 -3.88 13.85 -20.33
CA ASN A 34 -3.10 12.67 -19.95
C ASN A 34 -2.95 12.60 -18.42
N TYR A 35 -2.96 11.38 -17.86
CA TYR A 35 -2.79 11.15 -16.43
C TYR A 35 -1.59 10.24 -16.15
N CYS A 36 -1.14 10.27 -14.89
CA CYS A 36 -0.22 9.28 -14.36
C CYS A 36 -0.88 8.40 -13.32
N ILE A 37 -0.41 7.15 -13.28
CA ILE A 37 -0.57 6.24 -12.16
C ILE A 37 0.79 6.02 -11.49
N VAL A 38 0.87 6.29 -10.19
CA VAL A 38 2.07 5.99 -9.38
C VAL A 38 1.91 4.62 -8.72
N THR A 39 2.90 3.76 -8.85
CA THR A 39 2.78 2.31 -8.59
C THR A 39 3.86 1.81 -7.62
N GLY A 40 4.60 0.78 -8.00
CA GLY A 40 5.72 0.24 -7.23
C GLY A 40 6.98 0.23 -8.09
N SER A 41 8.04 -0.41 -7.60
CA SER A 41 9.22 -0.67 -8.42
C SER A 41 8.84 -1.43 -9.71
N PRO A 42 9.50 -1.16 -10.85
CA PRO A 42 9.17 -1.79 -12.13
C PRO A 42 9.18 -3.33 -12.11
N GLU A 43 9.93 -3.92 -11.19
CA GLU A 43 10.06 -5.37 -11.03
C GLU A 43 8.82 -6.02 -10.41
N TYR A 44 8.00 -5.25 -9.69
CA TYR A 44 6.93 -5.74 -8.83
C TYR A 44 5.52 -5.61 -9.42
N THR A 45 4.55 -6.21 -8.71
CA THR A 45 3.18 -6.42 -9.17
C THR A 45 2.42 -5.13 -9.46
N TYR A 46 2.59 -4.09 -8.65
CA TYR A 46 1.91 -2.80 -8.86
C TYR A 46 2.21 -2.18 -10.23
N HIS A 47 3.48 -2.17 -10.62
CA HIS A 47 3.89 -1.56 -11.88
C HIS A 47 3.27 -2.29 -13.07
N LYS A 48 3.26 -3.63 -13.03
CA LYS A 48 2.65 -4.49 -14.05
C LYS A 48 1.13 -4.30 -14.13
N ILE A 49 0.46 -4.15 -13.00
CA ILE A 49 -0.97 -3.79 -12.96
C ILE A 49 -1.20 -2.42 -13.59
N GLY A 50 -0.38 -1.42 -13.25
CA GLY A 50 -0.46 -0.09 -13.85
C GLY A 50 -0.31 -0.14 -15.37
N GLN A 51 0.60 -0.96 -15.88
CA GLN A 51 0.81 -1.14 -17.32
C GLN A 51 -0.40 -1.82 -18.00
N SER A 52 -0.99 -2.84 -17.37
CA SER A 52 -2.24 -3.43 -17.87
C SER A 52 -3.39 -2.41 -17.89
N LEU A 53 -3.53 -1.59 -16.84
CA LEU A 53 -4.52 -0.52 -16.79
C LEU A 53 -4.28 0.49 -17.92
N ALA A 54 -3.03 0.89 -18.15
CA ALA A 54 -2.70 1.84 -19.21
C ALA A 54 -3.00 1.29 -20.62
N GLN A 55 -2.54 0.07 -20.91
CA GLN A 55 -2.62 -0.53 -22.25
C GLN A 55 -4.04 -0.96 -22.64
N ILE A 56 -4.87 -1.34 -21.66
CA ILE A 56 -6.19 -1.92 -21.92
C ILE A 56 -7.29 -0.96 -21.49
N VAL A 57 -7.27 -0.53 -20.22
CA VAL A 57 -8.38 0.20 -19.62
C VAL A 57 -8.37 1.67 -20.04
N ALA A 58 -7.24 2.35 -19.92
CA ALA A 58 -7.12 3.76 -20.31
C ALA A 58 -7.28 3.91 -21.83
N ALA A 59 -6.63 3.05 -22.61
CA ALA A 59 -6.76 3.06 -24.06
C ALA A 59 -8.21 2.87 -24.55
N ASP A 60 -8.98 1.93 -23.99
CA ASP A 60 -10.41 1.73 -24.32
C ASP A 60 -11.33 2.85 -23.80
N ALA A 61 -10.82 3.72 -22.93
CA ALA A 61 -11.51 4.92 -22.47
C ALA A 61 -11.07 6.19 -23.21
N ASP A 62 -10.27 6.07 -24.27
CA ASP A 62 -9.65 7.20 -25.00
C ASP A 62 -8.81 8.12 -24.08
N LEU A 63 -8.16 7.54 -23.06
CA LEU A 63 -7.28 8.21 -22.11
C LEU A 63 -5.85 7.67 -22.19
N THR A 64 -4.88 8.55 -21.95
CA THR A 64 -3.48 8.14 -21.76
C THR A 64 -3.18 8.03 -20.28
N LEU A 65 -2.60 6.89 -19.87
CA LEU A 65 -2.14 6.67 -18.50
C LEU A 65 -0.65 6.30 -18.48
N THR A 66 0.19 7.22 -18.00
CA THR A 66 1.63 6.99 -17.83
C THR A 66 1.91 6.30 -16.50
N VAL A 67 2.61 5.17 -16.55
CA VAL A 67 2.92 4.38 -15.34
C VAL A 67 4.26 4.82 -14.75
N MET A 68 4.22 5.25 -13.49
CA MET A 68 5.38 5.76 -12.77
C MET A 68 5.73 4.83 -11.60
N PRO A 69 7.03 4.62 -11.31
CA PRO A 69 7.45 3.90 -10.10
C PRO A 69 7.20 4.75 -8.85
N GLY A 70 7.20 4.11 -7.68
CA GLY A 70 7.06 4.77 -6.38
C GLY A 70 6.97 3.77 -5.22
N GLY A 71 6.62 4.25 -4.03
CA GLY A 71 6.25 3.46 -2.85
C GLY A 71 4.98 3.99 -2.20
N SER A 72 4.26 3.20 -1.40
CA SER A 72 2.93 3.58 -0.87
C SER A 72 2.88 4.96 -0.19
N ILE A 73 3.92 5.34 0.56
CA ILE A 73 4.03 6.67 1.21
C ILE A 73 4.22 7.76 0.16
N GLU A 74 5.20 7.58 -0.73
CA GLU A 74 5.49 8.50 -1.83
C GLU A 74 4.27 8.69 -2.75
N ASN A 75 3.54 7.61 -3.03
CA ASN A 75 2.39 7.60 -3.91
C ASN A 75 1.26 8.49 -3.38
N ILE A 76 1.02 8.47 -2.07
CA ILE A 76 0.04 9.37 -1.43
C ILE A 76 0.47 10.83 -1.56
N GLN A 77 1.74 11.13 -1.32
CA GLN A 77 2.28 12.48 -1.47
C GLN A 77 2.16 12.96 -2.92
N ARG A 78 2.50 12.11 -3.90
CA ARG A 78 2.43 12.44 -5.32
C ARG A 78 1.00 12.64 -5.81
N MET A 79 0.05 11.83 -5.33
CA MET A 79 -1.37 12.06 -5.59
C MET A 79 -1.81 13.46 -5.14
N ARG A 80 -1.25 14.00 -4.04
CA ARG A 80 -1.61 15.32 -3.54
C ARG A 80 -0.87 16.46 -4.22
N TYR A 81 0.45 16.32 -4.40
CA TYR A 81 1.33 17.44 -4.74
C TYR A 81 1.84 17.42 -6.18
N GLN A 82 1.77 16.28 -6.86
CA GLN A 82 2.22 16.18 -8.25
C GLN A 82 1.04 16.36 -9.21
N ASN A 83 1.09 17.41 -10.02
CA ASN A 83 0.10 17.61 -11.07
C ASN A 83 0.08 16.42 -12.06
N GLY A 84 -1.10 16.12 -12.62
CA GLY A 84 -1.30 15.01 -13.56
C GLY A 84 -1.38 13.62 -12.94
N VAL A 85 -0.89 13.39 -11.71
CA VAL A 85 -1.08 12.11 -11.01
C VAL A 85 -2.54 12.02 -10.54
N LYS A 86 -3.29 11.05 -11.08
CA LYS A 86 -4.73 10.87 -10.77
C LYS A 86 -5.08 9.50 -10.20
N LEU A 87 -4.13 8.57 -10.24
CA LEU A 87 -4.27 7.22 -9.70
C LEU A 87 -3.00 6.84 -8.95
N ALA A 88 -3.17 6.00 -7.94
CA ALA A 88 -2.06 5.36 -7.26
C ALA A 88 -2.42 3.94 -6.85
N ILE A 89 -1.41 3.08 -6.71
CA ILE A 89 -1.57 1.81 -5.99
C ILE A 89 -0.86 1.93 -4.65
N VAL A 90 -1.58 1.63 -3.57
CA VAL A 90 -1.09 1.70 -2.18
C VAL A 90 -1.59 0.51 -1.38
N GLN A 91 -0.94 0.20 -0.27
CA GLN A 91 -1.49 -0.74 0.70
C GLN A 91 -2.57 -0.07 1.55
N SER A 92 -3.56 -0.83 2.02
CA SER A 92 -4.68 -0.31 2.79
C SER A 92 -4.31 0.19 4.19
N ASP A 93 -3.22 -0.32 4.76
CA ASP A 93 -2.70 0.06 6.08
C ASP A 93 -1.93 1.39 6.09
N VAL A 94 -1.57 1.93 4.92
CA VAL A 94 -0.89 3.23 4.81
C VAL A 94 -1.63 4.35 5.56
N ILE A 95 -2.96 4.26 5.65
CA ILE A 95 -3.78 5.25 6.35
C ILE A 95 -3.57 5.20 7.88
N LEU A 96 -3.19 4.05 8.46
CA LEU A 96 -2.91 3.94 9.90
C LEU A 96 -1.74 4.83 10.30
N HIS A 97 -0.68 4.84 9.49
CA HIS A 97 0.50 5.66 9.71
C HIS A 97 0.14 7.14 9.82
N TYR A 98 -0.67 7.62 8.87
CA TYR A 98 -1.08 9.02 8.86
C TYR A 98 -2.16 9.34 9.88
N LYS A 99 -3.02 8.39 10.27
CA LYS A 99 -4.11 8.64 11.24
C LYS A 99 -3.61 9.13 12.60
N LYS A 100 -2.53 8.55 13.12
CA LYS A 100 -1.91 9.02 14.37
C LYS A 100 -1.37 10.45 14.22
N LEU A 101 -0.70 10.74 13.11
CA LEU A 101 -0.17 12.07 12.82
C LEU A 101 -1.28 13.10 12.58
N ALA A 102 -2.38 12.70 11.95
CA ALA A 102 -3.50 13.56 11.58
C ALA A 102 -4.22 14.15 12.80
N GLN A 103 -4.22 13.47 13.96
CA GLN A 103 -4.88 13.97 15.17
C GLN A 103 -4.35 15.35 15.60
N HIS A 104 -3.10 15.67 15.26
CA HIS A 104 -2.44 16.90 15.67
C HIS A 104 -1.79 17.67 14.50
N ASN A 105 -2.05 17.25 13.25
CA ASN A 105 -1.43 17.86 12.07
C ASN A 105 -2.47 18.13 10.97
N ARG A 106 -2.72 19.42 10.69
CA ARG A 106 -3.66 19.87 9.65
C ARG A 106 -3.21 19.47 8.24
N GLU A 107 -1.91 19.51 7.95
CA GLU A 107 -1.37 19.16 6.64
C GLU A 107 -1.59 17.68 6.33
N VAL A 108 -1.45 16.81 7.33
CA VAL A 108 -1.74 15.38 7.17
C VAL A 108 -3.23 15.15 6.92
N ASN A 109 -4.12 15.88 7.59
CA ASN A 109 -5.55 15.81 7.28
C ASN A 109 -5.84 16.24 5.84
N GLN A 110 -5.22 17.32 5.37
CA GLN A 110 -5.37 17.80 3.99
C GLN A 110 -4.81 16.82 2.95
N LEU A 111 -3.73 16.10 3.29
CA LEU A 111 -3.16 15.03 2.47
C LEU A 111 -4.14 13.86 2.31
N LEU A 112 -4.78 13.42 3.40
CA LEU A 112 -5.65 12.24 3.40
C LEU A 112 -7.08 12.52 2.94
N ALA A 113 -7.64 13.69 3.27
CA ALA A 113 -9.05 14.02 3.06
C ALA A 113 -9.58 13.75 1.63
N PRO A 114 -8.84 14.03 0.55
CA PRO A 114 -9.35 13.80 -0.79
C PRO A 114 -9.21 12.35 -1.26
N LEU A 115 -8.41 11.49 -0.60
CA LEU A 115 -8.11 10.15 -1.10
C LEU A 115 -9.35 9.26 -1.10
N ARG A 116 -9.55 8.51 -2.19
CA ARG A 116 -10.69 7.62 -2.38
C ARG A 116 -10.23 6.30 -3.01
N VAL A 117 -10.89 5.20 -2.65
CA VAL A 117 -10.65 3.90 -3.29
C VAL A 117 -11.40 3.84 -4.62
N MET A 118 -10.72 3.36 -5.65
CA MET A 118 -11.33 2.98 -6.92
C MET A 118 -11.62 1.47 -6.93
N LEU A 119 -10.64 0.64 -6.58
CA LEU A 119 -10.81 -0.80 -6.56
C LEU A 119 -9.86 -1.46 -5.54
N PRO A 120 -10.37 -2.26 -4.58
CA PRO A 120 -9.55 -3.23 -3.88
C PRO A 120 -8.95 -4.22 -4.86
N LEU A 121 -7.63 -4.33 -4.89
CA LEU A 121 -6.91 -5.22 -5.78
C LEU A 121 -6.79 -6.61 -5.13
N TYR A 122 -5.66 -6.94 -4.54
CA TYR A 122 -5.35 -8.29 -4.08
C TYR A 122 -4.70 -8.27 -2.68
N PRO A 123 -4.67 -9.42 -1.97
CA PRO A 123 -3.90 -9.56 -0.72
C PRO A 123 -2.39 -9.45 -0.93
N GLU A 124 -1.75 -8.63 -0.11
CA GLU A 124 -0.30 -8.60 0.04
C GLU A 124 0.08 -9.24 1.36
N GLU A 125 0.65 -10.43 1.24
CA GLU A 125 1.10 -11.24 2.36
C GLU A 125 2.37 -10.64 2.95
N ILE A 126 2.43 -10.63 4.28
CA ILE A 126 3.54 -10.03 5.02
C ILE A 126 4.53 -11.14 5.33
N HIS A 127 5.68 -11.09 4.65
CA HIS A 127 6.74 -12.07 4.77
C HIS A 127 7.74 -11.61 5.82
N LEU A 128 7.84 -12.34 6.93
CA LEU A 128 8.85 -12.14 7.96
C LEU A 128 9.85 -13.29 7.86
N LEU A 129 10.98 -13.05 7.20
CA LEU A 129 12.02 -14.05 7.02
C LEU A 129 13.15 -13.84 8.02
N VAL A 130 13.59 -14.92 8.64
CA VAL A 130 14.71 -14.98 9.58
C VAL A 130 15.71 -16.02 9.12
N ARG A 131 16.89 -16.04 9.72
CA ARG A 131 17.84 -17.14 9.48
C ARG A 131 17.24 -18.47 9.96
N ALA A 132 17.56 -19.56 9.26
CA ALA A 132 17.05 -20.89 9.59
C ALA A 132 17.45 -21.37 10.99
N ASP A 133 18.61 -20.91 11.50
CA ASP A 133 19.14 -21.20 12.83
C ASP A 133 18.69 -20.21 13.93
N ALA A 134 17.94 -19.17 13.58
CA ALA A 134 17.42 -18.21 14.55
C ALA A 134 16.38 -18.88 15.46
N LYS A 135 16.40 -18.52 16.75
CA LYS A 135 15.40 -18.95 17.75
C LYS A 135 14.14 -18.08 17.70
N LEU A 136 13.62 -17.86 16.50
CA LEU A 136 12.42 -17.08 16.20
C LEU A 136 11.50 -17.95 15.35
N ASP A 137 10.26 -18.20 15.78
CA ASP A 137 9.34 -19.08 15.06
C ASP A 137 7.99 -18.41 14.77
N SER A 138 7.69 -17.31 15.45
CA SER A 138 6.39 -16.66 15.47
C SER A 138 6.49 -15.13 15.45
N LEU A 139 5.41 -14.43 15.14
CA LEU A 139 5.41 -12.97 15.08
C LEU A 139 5.71 -12.33 16.43
N ARG A 140 5.26 -12.91 17.54
CA ARG A 140 5.56 -12.39 18.89
C ARG A 140 7.06 -12.39 19.23
N ASP A 141 7.86 -13.24 18.57
CA ASP A 141 9.28 -13.38 18.91
C ASP A 141 10.12 -12.17 18.42
N ILE A 142 9.54 -11.28 17.60
CA ILE A 142 10.25 -10.13 17.04
C ILE A 142 10.39 -8.94 18.01
N GLU A 143 9.86 -9.02 19.24
CA GLU A 143 9.77 -7.89 20.18
C GLU A 143 11.12 -7.17 20.39
N HIS A 144 12.22 -7.90 20.43
CA HIS A 144 13.56 -7.33 20.64
C HIS A 144 14.50 -7.50 19.44
N SER A 145 13.95 -7.94 18.30
CA SER A 145 14.72 -8.18 17.09
C SER A 145 15.14 -6.89 16.39
N ARG A 146 16.27 -6.95 15.68
CA ARG A 146 16.69 -5.95 14.70
C ARG A 146 15.94 -6.21 13.39
N ILE A 147 15.05 -5.29 13.02
CA ILE A 147 14.13 -5.46 11.90
C ILE A 147 14.71 -4.73 10.68
N ALA A 148 15.03 -5.47 9.63
CA ALA A 148 15.42 -4.95 8.33
C ALA A 148 14.20 -4.80 7.43
N VAL A 149 14.04 -3.62 6.82
CA VAL A 149 13.02 -3.33 5.82
C VAL A 149 13.66 -2.69 4.60
N GLY A 150 12.99 -2.79 3.45
CA GLY A 150 13.43 -2.13 2.23
C GLY A 150 13.34 -0.59 2.30
N PRO A 151 13.12 0.07 1.14
CA PRO A 151 13.13 1.53 1.05
C PRO A 151 12.20 2.20 2.06
N LYS A 152 12.64 3.32 2.63
CA LYS A 152 11.90 4.07 3.67
C LYS A 152 10.49 4.47 3.25
N GLU A 153 10.32 4.89 2.00
CA GLU A 153 9.02 5.33 1.45
C GLU A 153 8.18 4.16 0.93
N SER A 154 8.67 2.92 1.08
CA SER A 154 7.93 1.72 0.67
C SER A 154 6.84 1.36 1.65
N GLY A 155 5.86 0.62 1.15
CA GLY A 155 4.81 0.05 1.96
C GLY A 155 5.29 -0.89 3.07
N SER A 156 6.23 -1.79 2.75
CA SER A 156 6.78 -2.78 3.69
C SER A 156 7.31 -2.15 4.98
N GLY A 157 7.98 -1.00 4.90
CA GLY A 157 8.51 -0.31 6.08
C GLY A 157 7.41 0.17 7.03
N LEU A 158 6.36 0.75 6.46
CA LEU A 158 5.18 1.19 7.20
C LEU A 158 4.43 0.03 7.83
N THR A 159 4.22 -1.05 7.07
CA THR A 159 3.56 -2.26 7.53
C THR A 159 4.32 -2.89 8.68
N ALA A 160 5.66 -2.97 8.60
CA ALA A 160 6.50 -3.51 9.67
C ALA A 160 6.34 -2.72 10.99
N VAL A 161 6.37 -1.38 10.92
CA VAL A 161 6.14 -0.52 12.09
C VAL A 161 4.74 -0.73 12.66
N SER A 162 3.72 -0.74 11.80
CA SER A 162 2.31 -0.82 12.22
C SER A 162 1.99 -2.17 12.87
N ILE A 163 2.48 -3.27 12.33
CA ILE A 163 2.33 -4.62 12.92
C ILE A 163 3.03 -4.69 14.27
N TYR A 164 4.27 -4.19 14.35
CA TYR A 164 5.01 -4.19 15.61
C TYR A 164 4.27 -3.38 16.69
N GLU A 165 3.74 -2.21 16.33
CA GLU A 165 2.93 -1.39 17.25
C GLU A 165 1.65 -2.09 17.71
N LEU A 166 0.97 -2.85 16.84
CA LEU A 166 -0.21 -3.61 17.21
C LEU A 166 0.12 -4.79 18.14
N LEU A 167 1.23 -5.48 17.89
CA LEU A 167 1.70 -6.57 18.75
C LEU A 167 2.05 -6.07 20.16
N PHE A 168 2.89 -5.02 20.24
CA PHE A 168 3.60 -4.65 21.46
C PHE A 168 3.17 -3.30 22.07
N GLY A 169 2.28 -2.55 21.40
CA GLY A 169 1.78 -1.26 21.89
C GLY A 169 2.78 -0.11 21.82
N ARG A 170 3.91 -0.29 21.13
CA ARG A 170 5.00 0.70 20.99
C ARG A 170 5.70 0.56 19.65
N ALA A 171 6.38 1.60 19.18
CA ALA A 171 7.23 1.53 17.99
C ALA A 171 8.44 0.59 18.22
N PRO A 172 8.99 -0.03 17.15
CA PRO A 172 10.18 -0.86 17.27
C PRO A 172 11.41 -0.02 17.65
N ASP A 173 12.20 -0.53 18.59
CA ASP A 173 13.44 0.14 19.01
C ASP A 173 14.54 0.05 17.93
N ASN A 174 14.56 -1.06 17.17
CA ASN A 174 15.63 -1.41 16.23
C ASN A 174 15.08 -1.69 14.83
N ILE A 175 14.62 -0.66 14.12
CA ILE A 175 14.23 -0.77 12.71
C ILE A 175 15.28 -0.12 11.79
N HIS A 176 15.69 -0.85 10.76
CA HIS A 176 16.72 -0.44 9.80
C HIS A 176 16.13 -0.41 8.39
N PHE A 177 16.13 0.77 7.78
CA PHE A 177 15.71 0.98 6.40
C PHE A 177 16.93 0.87 5.47
N PHE A 178 16.73 0.17 4.35
CA PHE A 178 17.75 -0.02 3.31
C PHE A 178 17.25 0.55 1.98
N ASP A 179 18.16 0.85 1.05
CA ASP A 179 17.77 1.39 -0.25
C ASP A 179 17.11 0.35 -1.15
N SER A 180 17.26 -0.95 -0.82
CA SER A 180 16.59 -2.03 -1.52
C SER A 180 16.21 -3.20 -0.60
N HIS A 181 15.28 -4.02 -1.07
CA HIS A 181 14.93 -5.29 -0.41
C HIS A 181 16.08 -6.31 -0.47
N ASP A 182 16.99 -6.21 -1.45
CA ASP A 182 18.20 -7.04 -1.56
C ASP A 182 19.18 -6.76 -0.43
N GLU A 183 19.40 -5.49 -0.14
CA GLU A 183 20.26 -5.06 0.97
C GLU A 183 19.65 -5.43 2.32
N ALA A 184 18.34 -5.22 2.51
CA ALA A 184 17.64 -5.62 3.73
C ALA A 184 17.73 -7.13 4.00
N LEU A 185 17.60 -7.96 2.95
CA LEU A 185 17.76 -9.42 3.07
C LEU A 185 19.23 -9.81 3.35
N ARG A 186 20.20 -9.14 2.73
CA ARG A 186 21.64 -9.34 3.00
C ARG A 186 21.98 -9.06 4.46
N ALA A 187 21.40 -8.01 5.05
CA ALA A 187 21.60 -7.65 6.45
C ALA A 187 21.21 -8.78 7.42
N VAL A 188 20.22 -9.59 7.06
CA VAL A 188 19.78 -10.75 7.86
C VAL A 188 20.60 -12.01 7.57
N THR A 189 20.86 -12.30 6.29
CA THR A 189 21.38 -13.60 5.85
C THR A 189 22.90 -13.69 5.72
N ILE A 190 23.59 -12.56 5.56
CA ILE A 190 25.02 -12.51 5.28
C ILE A 190 25.74 -11.67 6.33
N ASP A 191 25.27 -10.43 6.54
CA ASP A 191 25.99 -9.50 7.42
C ASP A 191 25.62 -9.71 8.89
N GLU A 192 24.49 -10.37 9.16
CA GLU A 192 23.93 -10.64 10.49
C GLU A 192 23.77 -9.37 11.35
N THR A 193 23.61 -8.23 10.68
CA THR A 193 23.35 -6.92 11.28
C THR A 193 21.86 -6.72 11.60
N ALA A 194 20.99 -7.58 11.06
CA ALA A 194 19.56 -7.67 11.38
C ALA A 194 19.14 -9.12 11.66
N ASP A 195 18.00 -9.29 12.34
CA ASP A 195 17.48 -10.60 12.76
C ASP A 195 16.27 -11.04 11.91
N VAL A 196 15.44 -10.08 11.49
CA VAL A 196 14.20 -10.32 10.74
C VAL A 196 14.15 -9.38 9.54
N TRP A 197 13.86 -9.91 8.36
CA TRP A 197 13.55 -9.12 7.17
C TRP A 197 12.05 -9.14 6.93
N VAL A 198 11.47 -7.95 6.75
CA VAL A 198 10.03 -7.79 6.47
C VAL A 198 9.82 -7.28 5.04
N MET A 199 9.02 -8.01 4.28
CA MET A 199 8.55 -7.61 2.97
C MET A 199 7.06 -7.87 2.85
N THR A 200 6.30 -6.83 2.49
CA THR A 200 4.86 -6.96 2.24
C THR A 200 4.64 -6.94 0.74
N VAL A 201 4.23 -8.08 0.19
CA VAL A 201 4.09 -8.26 -1.25
C VAL A 201 3.17 -9.43 -1.54
N GLY A 202 2.49 -9.38 -2.68
CA GLY A 202 1.75 -10.52 -3.18
C GLY A 202 2.60 -11.79 -3.32
N GLN A 203 2.11 -12.92 -2.80
CA GLN A 203 2.75 -14.21 -2.92
C GLN A 203 2.99 -14.64 -4.39
N GLY A 204 4.01 -15.45 -4.62
CA GLY A 204 4.42 -15.89 -5.96
C GLY A 204 5.33 -14.91 -6.71
N THR A 205 5.70 -13.79 -6.09
CA THR A 205 6.68 -12.85 -6.66
C THR A 205 8.02 -13.51 -6.97
N SER A 206 8.59 -13.21 -8.13
CA SER A 206 9.90 -13.73 -8.56
C SER A 206 11.04 -13.33 -7.62
N ARG A 207 10.87 -12.23 -6.87
CA ARG A 207 11.88 -11.73 -5.94
C ARG A 207 12.09 -12.63 -4.72
N LEU A 208 11.06 -13.41 -4.36
CA LEU A 208 11.12 -14.39 -3.29
C LEU A 208 11.39 -15.80 -3.84
N GLN A 209 11.85 -15.94 -5.09
CA GLN A 209 12.30 -17.23 -5.63
C GLN A 209 13.80 -17.40 -5.35
N PHE A 210 14.13 -18.14 -4.30
CA PHE A 210 15.51 -18.35 -3.88
C PHE A 210 16.12 -19.62 -4.51
N PRO A 211 17.42 -19.59 -4.86
CA PRO A 211 18.19 -20.81 -5.06
C PRO A 211 18.14 -21.70 -3.81
N ALA A 212 18.26 -23.02 -3.98
CA ALA A 212 18.12 -24.00 -2.89
C ALA A 212 19.09 -23.73 -1.73
N GLU A 213 20.32 -23.31 -2.02
CA GLU A 213 21.35 -23.00 -1.04
C GLU A 213 21.00 -21.76 -0.20
N ALA A 214 20.38 -20.75 -0.82
CA ALA A 214 19.92 -19.54 -0.13
C ALA A 214 18.65 -19.82 0.68
N ALA A 215 17.71 -20.58 0.10
CA ALA A 215 16.49 -21.05 0.74
C ALA A 215 16.78 -21.83 2.03
N ALA A 216 17.81 -22.69 2.04
CA ALA A 216 18.20 -23.47 3.20
C ALA A 216 18.68 -22.63 4.40
N ARG A 217 19.02 -21.35 4.18
CA ARG A 217 19.52 -20.43 5.21
C ARG A 217 18.43 -19.56 5.85
N ILE A 218 17.20 -19.66 5.38
CA ILE A 218 16.10 -18.84 5.88
C ILE A 218 14.92 -19.71 6.33
N LYS A 219 14.09 -19.15 7.18
CA LYS A 219 12.74 -19.65 7.48
C LYS A 219 11.77 -18.49 7.61
N LEU A 220 10.49 -18.80 7.44
CA LEU A 220 9.37 -17.86 7.55
C LEU A 220 8.78 -17.95 8.96
N LEU A 221 8.55 -16.80 9.61
CA LEU A 221 7.79 -16.76 10.86
C LEU A 221 6.31 -17.00 10.58
N ARG A 222 5.67 -17.81 11.42
CA ARG A 222 4.26 -18.18 11.27
C ARG A 222 3.38 -17.26 12.09
N PHE A 223 2.19 -16.96 11.58
CA PHE A 223 1.16 -16.27 12.35
C PHE A 223 0.27 -17.27 13.09
N ASN A 224 0.07 -17.05 14.38
CA ASN A 224 -0.82 -17.80 15.24
C ASN A 224 -1.96 -16.90 15.74
N ALA A 225 -3.13 -17.02 15.13
CA ALA A 225 -4.27 -16.19 15.48
C ALA A 225 -4.91 -16.52 16.85
N ASP A 226 -4.52 -17.63 17.48
CA ASP A 226 -4.96 -18.01 18.82
C ASP A 226 -4.00 -17.46 19.90
N ASP A 227 -2.85 -16.90 19.52
CA ASP A 227 -1.95 -16.21 20.44
C ASP A 227 -2.52 -14.82 20.81
N PRO A 228 -2.65 -14.47 22.11
CA PRO A 228 -3.24 -13.20 22.54
C PRO A 228 -2.43 -11.94 22.16
N ILE A 229 -1.15 -12.08 21.87
CA ILE A 229 -0.29 -10.98 21.38
C ILE A 229 -0.45 -10.88 19.88
N GLU A 230 -0.33 -11.99 19.16
CA GLU A 230 -0.37 -11.97 17.69
C GLU A 230 -1.74 -11.58 17.13
N SER A 231 -2.81 -12.08 17.75
CA SER A 231 -4.19 -11.74 17.34
C SER A 231 -4.48 -10.24 17.32
N ARG A 232 -3.74 -9.40 18.08
CA ARG A 232 -3.85 -7.94 18.06
C ARG A 232 -3.54 -7.31 16.71
N VAL A 233 -2.75 -7.98 15.87
CA VAL A 233 -2.52 -7.52 14.49
C VAL A 233 -3.86 -7.40 13.74
N LEU A 234 -4.84 -8.24 14.07
CA LEU A 234 -6.18 -8.21 13.45
C LEU A 234 -7.06 -7.05 13.93
N ASP A 235 -6.63 -6.26 14.92
CA ASP A 235 -7.30 -5.00 15.32
C ASP A 235 -7.02 -3.88 14.29
N GLY A 236 -6.02 -4.07 13.43
CA GLY A 236 -5.72 -3.20 12.29
C GLY A 236 -6.48 -3.60 11.01
N PRO A 237 -6.15 -2.99 9.86
CA PRO A 237 -6.68 -3.35 8.54
C PRO A 237 -5.99 -4.60 7.97
N TYR A 238 -5.61 -5.54 8.85
CA TYR A 238 -4.93 -6.78 8.50
C TYR A 238 -5.89 -7.95 8.66
N PHE A 239 -5.67 -9.01 7.88
CA PHE A 239 -6.49 -10.22 7.92
C PHE A 239 -5.64 -11.47 7.81
N ARG A 240 -6.21 -12.60 8.22
CA ARG A 240 -5.58 -13.92 8.13
C ARG A 240 -5.44 -14.30 6.66
N GLU A 241 -4.28 -14.80 6.27
CA GLU A 241 -4.02 -15.31 4.93
C GLU A 241 -3.08 -16.52 4.99
N THR A 242 -2.99 -17.29 3.92
CA THR A 242 -2.09 -18.44 3.78
C THR A 242 -1.08 -18.20 2.68
N LEU A 243 0.21 -18.35 3.02
CA LEU A 243 1.23 -18.56 2.00
C LEU A 243 1.21 -20.00 1.57
N HIS A 244 0.92 -20.23 0.29
CA HIS A 244 0.83 -21.57 -0.25
C HIS A 244 2.21 -22.11 -0.63
N GLN A 245 2.45 -23.39 -0.34
CA GLN A 245 3.64 -24.10 -0.77
C GLN A 245 3.86 -23.97 -2.29
N SER A 246 2.78 -23.99 -3.07
CA SER A 246 2.82 -23.85 -4.52
C SER A 246 3.40 -22.52 -5.00
N SER A 247 3.38 -21.48 -4.16
CA SER A 247 3.91 -20.15 -4.49
C SER A 247 5.44 -20.09 -4.43
N TYR A 248 6.06 -20.95 -3.61
CA TYR A 248 7.48 -20.89 -3.28
C TYR A 248 8.09 -22.29 -3.09
N PRO A 249 9.02 -22.74 -3.96
CA PRO A 249 9.66 -24.06 -3.83
C PRO A 249 10.40 -24.28 -2.50
N TRP A 250 10.81 -23.19 -1.84
CA TRP A 250 11.51 -23.24 -0.54
C TRP A 250 10.57 -23.31 0.66
N LEU A 251 9.28 -23.01 0.47
CA LEU A 251 8.28 -23.16 1.51
C LEU A 251 7.94 -24.65 1.63
N ARG A 252 7.97 -25.19 2.86
CA ARG A 252 7.78 -26.63 3.08
C ARG A 252 6.32 -27.07 3.06
N GLU A 253 5.45 -26.18 3.51
CA GLU A 253 4.01 -26.40 3.67
C GLU A 253 3.28 -25.06 3.64
N ASP A 254 1.97 -25.13 3.39
CA ASP A 254 1.09 -23.97 3.54
C ASP A 254 1.25 -23.38 4.95
N THR A 255 1.54 -22.08 5.01
CA THR A 255 1.92 -21.40 6.25
C THR A 255 0.97 -20.24 6.53
N PRO A 256 0.33 -20.20 7.70
CA PRO A 256 -0.53 -19.08 8.08
C PRO A 256 0.32 -17.82 8.29
N VAL A 257 -0.17 -16.72 7.71
CA VAL A 257 0.42 -15.39 7.80
C VAL A 257 -0.69 -14.34 7.99
N VAL A 258 -0.27 -13.08 8.08
CA VAL A 258 -1.15 -11.93 7.97
C VAL A 258 -0.96 -11.26 6.61
N ALA A 259 -2.02 -10.63 6.10
CA ALA A 259 -2.00 -9.87 4.87
C ALA A 259 -2.68 -8.51 5.04
N VAL A 260 -2.36 -7.60 4.12
CA VAL A 260 -3.01 -6.30 3.90
C VAL A 260 -3.60 -6.27 2.49
N LYS A 261 -4.55 -5.38 2.19
CA LYS A 261 -5.06 -5.23 0.82
C LYS A 261 -4.25 -4.21 0.04
N ALA A 262 -3.86 -4.51 -1.19
CA ALA A 262 -3.46 -3.50 -2.17
C ALA A 262 -4.71 -2.81 -2.73
N PHE A 263 -4.70 -1.47 -2.82
CA PHE A 263 -5.78 -0.64 -3.33
C PHE A 263 -5.32 0.17 -4.53
N LEU A 264 -6.11 0.15 -5.61
CA LEU A 264 -6.11 1.22 -6.59
C LEU A 264 -6.93 2.38 -6.02
N ILE A 265 -6.29 3.53 -5.86
CA ILE A 265 -6.89 4.74 -5.30
C ILE A 265 -6.90 5.88 -6.32
N THR A 266 -7.83 6.80 -6.09
CA THR A 266 -8.01 8.08 -6.79
C THR A 266 -8.34 9.17 -5.76
N GLN A 267 -8.89 10.31 -6.18
CA GLN A 267 -9.34 11.38 -5.28
C GLN A 267 -10.79 11.81 -5.55
N ALA A 268 -11.37 12.51 -4.58
CA ALA A 268 -12.59 13.29 -4.73
C ALA A 268 -12.28 14.60 -5.49
N TYR A 269 -12.25 14.54 -6.82
CA TYR A 269 -11.97 15.71 -7.66
C TYR A 269 -13.17 16.65 -7.77
N HIS A 270 -12.91 17.95 -7.89
CA HIS A 270 -13.95 18.96 -8.12
C HIS A 270 -14.18 19.26 -9.61
N ARG A 271 -13.16 19.10 -10.46
CA ARG A 271 -13.23 19.37 -11.90
C ARG A 271 -14.06 18.31 -12.63
N ASN A 272 -15.15 18.73 -13.28
CA ASN A 272 -16.09 17.84 -13.97
C ASN A 272 -15.41 16.96 -15.01
N GLU A 273 -14.46 17.49 -15.77
CA GLU A 273 -13.72 16.73 -16.79
C GLU A 273 -12.93 15.59 -16.16
N THR A 274 -12.25 15.83 -15.03
CA THR A 274 -11.50 14.79 -14.32
C THR A 274 -12.44 13.72 -13.75
N ARG A 275 -13.57 14.14 -13.16
CA ARG A 275 -14.59 13.22 -12.64
C ARG A 275 -15.17 12.33 -13.75
N ASN A 276 -15.49 12.93 -14.90
CA ASN A 276 -15.96 12.20 -16.08
C ASN A 276 -14.92 11.20 -16.59
N ASN A 277 -13.64 11.57 -16.60
CA ASN A 277 -12.56 10.67 -17.01
C ASN A 277 -12.35 9.51 -16.03
N ILE A 278 -12.43 9.75 -14.70
CA ILE A 278 -12.38 8.67 -13.70
C ILE A 278 -13.58 7.73 -13.85
N ASN A 279 -14.79 8.27 -14.11
CA ASN A 279 -15.98 7.45 -14.39
C ASN A 279 -15.80 6.62 -15.67
N ALA A 280 -15.33 7.22 -16.76
CA ALA A 280 -15.07 6.55 -18.04
C ALA A 280 -14.02 5.43 -17.89
N LEU A 281 -12.93 5.71 -17.17
CA LEU A 281 -11.90 4.73 -16.85
C LEU A 281 -12.47 3.56 -16.03
N THR A 282 -13.35 3.84 -15.06
CA THR A 282 -14.00 2.81 -14.25
C THR A 282 -14.95 1.94 -15.07
N ARG A 283 -15.74 2.53 -15.98
CA ARG A 283 -16.60 1.76 -16.89
C ARG A 283 -15.77 0.90 -17.85
N SER A 284 -14.66 1.44 -18.37
CA SER A 284 -13.71 0.68 -19.18
C SER A 284 -13.08 -0.48 -18.39
N LEU A 285 -12.75 -0.26 -17.12
CA LEU A 285 -12.23 -1.29 -16.23
C LEU A 285 -13.21 -2.46 -16.13
N CYS A 286 -14.50 -2.19 -15.91
CA CYS A 286 -15.53 -3.24 -15.85
C CYS A 286 -15.63 -4.03 -17.17
N ARG A 287 -15.71 -3.33 -18.31
CA ARG A 287 -15.78 -3.99 -19.64
C ARG A 287 -14.58 -4.88 -19.90
N ASN A 288 -13.39 -4.42 -19.50
CA ASN A 288 -12.14 -5.11 -19.74
C ASN A 288 -11.71 -6.04 -18.61
N PHE A 289 -12.48 -6.17 -17.52
CA PHE A 289 -12.04 -6.89 -16.34
C PHE A 289 -11.75 -8.38 -16.62
N ALA A 290 -12.65 -9.03 -17.35
CA ALA A 290 -12.45 -10.42 -17.75
C ALA A 290 -11.23 -10.59 -18.69
N ARG A 291 -10.86 -9.56 -19.46
CA ARG A 291 -9.65 -9.56 -20.29
C ARG A 291 -8.39 -9.43 -19.43
N LEU A 292 -8.39 -8.50 -18.46
CA LEU A 292 -7.32 -8.36 -17.46
C LEU A 292 -7.07 -9.66 -16.70
N GLN A 293 -8.15 -10.38 -16.33
CA GLN A 293 -8.06 -11.67 -15.67
C GLN A 293 -7.65 -12.84 -16.58
N ARG A 294 -7.66 -12.70 -17.91
CA ARG A 294 -7.25 -13.77 -18.84
C ARG A 294 -5.82 -13.60 -19.34
N GLU A 295 -5.36 -12.38 -19.58
CA GLU A 295 -4.06 -12.09 -20.22
C GLU A 295 -2.83 -12.22 -19.28
N ILE A 296 -2.95 -13.03 -18.22
CA ILE A 296 -2.04 -13.14 -17.05
C ILE A 296 -0.59 -13.49 -17.39
N GLY A 297 -0.32 -14.13 -18.54
CA GLY A 297 1.01 -14.66 -18.86
C GLY A 297 1.53 -14.35 -20.26
N SER A 298 0.75 -13.70 -21.13
CA SER A 298 1.16 -13.47 -22.52
C SER A 298 1.91 -12.16 -22.70
N ILE A 299 1.58 -11.13 -21.92
CA ILE A 299 2.15 -9.78 -22.09
C ILE A 299 3.52 -9.67 -21.40
N TRP A 300 3.70 -10.27 -20.22
CA TRP A 300 4.84 -9.99 -19.35
C TRP A 300 5.74 -11.19 -19.16
N ARG A 301 7.04 -10.97 -19.37
CA ARG A 301 8.08 -11.98 -19.23
C ARG A 301 9.15 -11.52 -18.24
N ASP A 302 9.66 -12.46 -17.44
CA ASP A 302 10.83 -12.20 -16.60
C ASP A 302 12.10 -12.08 -17.47
N LYS A 303 13.25 -11.81 -16.85
CA LYS A 303 14.55 -11.72 -17.55
C LYS A 303 14.95 -13.02 -18.27
N ARG A 304 14.29 -14.14 -17.98
CA ARG A 304 14.52 -15.46 -18.58
C ARG A 304 13.46 -15.80 -19.64
N GLY A 305 12.52 -14.90 -19.92
CA GLY A 305 11.46 -15.12 -20.90
C GLY A 305 10.23 -15.85 -20.36
N ASN A 306 10.18 -16.20 -19.07
CA ASN A 306 9.04 -16.92 -18.49
C ASN A 306 7.87 -15.97 -18.25
N PRO A 307 6.61 -16.41 -18.48
CA PRO A 307 5.43 -15.67 -18.07
C PRO A 307 5.50 -15.22 -16.61
N VAL A 308 5.22 -13.95 -16.34
CA VAL A 308 5.13 -13.45 -14.96
C VAL A 308 3.66 -13.40 -14.55
N PRO A 309 3.21 -14.23 -13.59
CA PRO A 309 1.86 -14.15 -13.09
C PRO A 309 1.58 -12.78 -12.50
N ILE A 310 0.54 -12.10 -12.97
CA ILE A 310 0.01 -10.88 -12.37
C ILE A 310 -1.25 -11.25 -11.60
N LYS A 311 -1.37 -10.72 -10.38
CA LYS A 311 -2.46 -11.02 -9.43
C LYS A 311 -3.86 -10.53 -9.85
N TRP A 312 -4.13 -10.22 -11.13
CA TRP A 312 -5.47 -9.86 -11.61
C TRP A 312 -6.53 -10.92 -11.31
N ARG A 313 -6.15 -12.21 -11.30
CA ARG A 313 -7.03 -13.32 -10.90
C ARG A 313 -7.54 -13.22 -9.47
N ASP A 314 -6.72 -12.64 -8.59
CA ASP A 314 -7.00 -12.52 -7.18
C ASP A 314 -7.79 -11.25 -6.88
N VAL A 315 -8.03 -10.40 -7.89
CA VAL A 315 -8.81 -9.17 -7.77
C VAL A 315 -10.30 -9.49 -7.92
N PRO A 316 -11.12 -9.23 -6.89
CA PRO A 316 -12.56 -9.30 -7.02
C PRO A 316 -13.10 -7.97 -7.54
N LEU A 317 -13.82 -7.98 -8.67
CA LEU A 317 -14.57 -6.82 -9.12
C LEU A 317 -15.88 -6.72 -8.32
N THR A 318 -15.78 -6.15 -7.11
CA THR A 318 -16.91 -6.02 -6.18
C THR A 318 -16.80 -4.74 -5.36
N VAL A 319 -17.94 -4.24 -4.86
CA VAL A 319 -17.98 -3.19 -3.84
C VAL A 319 -18.04 -3.87 -2.48
N SER A 320 -16.92 -3.87 -1.77
CA SER A 320 -16.74 -4.52 -0.46
C SER A 320 -16.52 -3.48 0.63
N PRO A 321 -16.86 -3.76 1.90
CA PRO A 321 -16.46 -2.89 3.01
C PRO A 321 -14.95 -2.61 2.98
N LEU A 322 -14.59 -1.34 3.14
CA LEU A 322 -13.21 -0.89 3.15
C LEU A 322 -12.70 -0.77 4.60
N PRO A 323 -11.54 -1.35 4.93
CA PRO A 323 -10.97 -1.26 6.26
C PRO A 323 -10.40 0.14 6.51
N GLY A 324 -10.04 0.44 7.76
CA GLY A 324 -9.19 1.58 8.05
C GLY A 324 -9.79 2.96 7.74
N GLY A 325 -11.10 3.09 7.54
CA GLY A 325 -11.79 4.36 7.27
C GLY A 325 -11.65 4.87 5.83
N TRP A 326 -11.17 4.02 4.92
CA TRP A 326 -11.19 4.30 3.49
C TRP A 326 -12.62 4.43 2.96
N GLN A 327 -12.79 5.26 1.93
CA GLN A 327 -14.08 5.49 1.27
C GLN A 327 -13.91 5.33 -0.23
N TYR A 328 -14.91 4.78 -0.90
CA TYR A 328 -14.94 4.74 -2.37
C TYR A 328 -15.15 6.13 -2.95
N SER A 329 -14.64 6.36 -4.17
CA SER A 329 -14.97 7.56 -4.93
C SER A 329 -16.44 7.52 -5.38
N GLU A 330 -17.14 8.64 -5.26
CA GLU A 330 -18.52 8.75 -5.74
C GLU A 330 -18.63 8.54 -7.25
N ASP A 331 -17.64 9.04 -8.01
CA ASP A 331 -17.61 8.87 -9.48
C ASP A 331 -17.38 7.41 -9.87
N VAL A 332 -16.63 6.67 -9.05
CA VAL A 332 -16.40 5.23 -9.19
C VAL A 332 -17.66 4.45 -8.84
N LEU A 333 -18.34 4.79 -7.74
CA LEU A 333 -19.61 4.15 -7.36
C LEU A 333 -20.69 4.39 -8.42
N ALA A 334 -20.75 5.60 -8.99
CA ALA A 334 -21.65 5.91 -10.08
C ALA A 334 -21.37 5.06 -11.32
N ALA A 335 -20.09 4.84 -11.66
CA ALA A 335 -19.69 3.93 -12.75
C ALA A 335 -20.04 2.47 -12.42
N PHE A 336 -19.80 2.02 -11.20
CA PHE A 336 -20.12 0.66 -10.77
C PHE A 336 -21.63 0.35 -10.83
N ALA A 337 -22.48 1.36 -10.63
CA ALA A 337 -23.93 1.22 -10.75
C ALA A 337 -24.44 1.17 -12.21
N THR A 338 -23.60 1.41 -13.23
CA THR A 338 -24.04 1.34 -14.62
C THR A 338 -24.19 -0.12 -15.08
N ALA A 339 -24.91 -0.34 -16.19
CA ALA A 339 -25.16 -1.68 -16.72
C ALA A 339 -23.87 -2.42 -17.12
N GLU A 340 -22.81 -1.70 -17.49
CA GLU A 340 -21.51 -2.30 -17.83
C GLU A 340 -20.82 -2.96 -16.64
N CYS A 341 -21.06 -2.46 -15.43
CA CYS A 341 -20.47 -2.99 -14.21
C CYS A 341 -21.47 -3.86 -13.44
N GLY A 342 -22.71 -3.40 -13.30
CA GLY A 342 -23.77 -4.11 -12.57
C GLY A 342 -23.49 -4.29 -11.07
N LEU A 343 -22.60 -3.47 -10.50
CA LEU A 343 -22.16 -3.55 -9.11
C LEU A 343 -22.90 -2.50 -8.28
N LEU A 344 -23.97 -2.93 -7.61
CA LEU A 344 -24.65 -2.05 -6.66
C LEU A 344 -23.80 -1.92 -5.39
N PRO A 345 -23.65 -0.72 -4.82
CA PRO A 345 -23.03 -0.57 -3.51
C PRO A 345 -23.82 -1.35 -2.46
N PRO A 346 -23.16 -1.92 -1.44
CA PRO A 346 -23.86 -2.58 -0.35
C PRO A 346 -24.82 -1.59 0.32
N PRO A 347 -26.00 -2.06 0.80
CA PRO A 347 -26.94 -1.19 1.50
C PRO A 347 -26.24 -0.55 2.69
N VAL A 348 -26.42 0.76 2.86
CA VAL A 348 -25.84 1.51 3.99
C VAL A 348 -26.48 0.99 5.28
N THR A 349 -25.78 0.14 6.01
CA THR A 349 -26.16 -0.23 7.38
C THR A 349 -25.91 0.98 8.26
N THR A 350 -26.99 1.68 8.60
CA THR A 350 -26.97 2.77 9.58
C THR A 350 -26.79 2.19 10.97
N ASP A 351 -25.56 1.82 11.34
CA ASP A 351 -25.27 1.52 12.73
C ASP A 351 -25.30 2.84 13.52
N SER A 352 -26.47 3.09 14.12
CA SER A 352 -26.77 4.28 14.89
C SER A 352 -25.98 4.25 16.21
N LYS A 353 -24.72 4.70 16.20
CA LYS A 353 -24.02 5.23 17.38
C LYS A 353 -22.71 6.00 17.08
N ALA A 354 -22.48 6.43 15.85
CA ALA A 354 -21.59 7.57 15.61
C ALA A 354 -22.42 8.84 15.79
N LYS A 355 -22.15 9.62 16.86
CA LYS A 355 -22.69 10.98 16.99
C LYS A 355 -22.30 11.74 15.72
N ALA A 356 -23.29 12.04 14.89
CA ALA A 356 -23.12 12.91 13.74
C ALA A 356 -22.63 14.26 14.24
N VAL A 357 -21.34 14.53 14.07
CA VAL A 357 -20.85 15.90 14.02
C VAL A 357 -21.39 16.44 12.71
N ARG A 358 -22.49 17.20 12.78
CA ARG A 358 -22.96 18.01 11.65
C ARG A 358 -21.76 18.87 11.21
N PRO A 359 -21.33 18.82 9.94
CA PRO A 359 -20.42 19.84 9.46
C PRO A 359 -21.16 21.17 9.60
N ALA A 360 -20.54 22.10 10.33
CA ALA A 360 -20.96 23.49 10.31
C ALA A 360 -20.99 23.92 8.84
N ALA A 361 -22.09 24.55 8.43
CA ALA A 361 -22.18 25.10 7.09
C ALA A 361 -21.16 26.24 6.99
N THR A 362 -19.99 25.97 6.43
CA THR A 362 -19.06 27.01 6.01
C THR A 362 -19.59 27.57 4.69
N GLN A 363 -20.06 28.81 4.77
CA GLN A 363 -20.25 29.65 3.60
C GLN A 363 -18.92 29.77 2.85
N GLY A 364 -19.01 29.89 1.53
CA GLY A 364 -17.93 29.60 0.58
C GLY A 364 -16.57 30.18 0.94
N GLU A 365 -15.59 29.30 1.09
CA GLU A 365 -14.19 29.64 0.96
C GLU A 365 -13.75 29.25 -0.46
N GLY A 366 -13.28 30.24 -1.23
CA GLY A 366 -12.75 30.04 -2.57
C GLY A 366 -11.48 29.19 -2.56
N CYS A 367 -11.22 28.55 -3.70
CA CYS A 367 -10.07 27.69 -3.91
C CYS A 367 -8.75 28.42 -3.60
N SER A 368 -7.81 27.76 -2.92
CA SER A 368 -6.49 28.36 -2.69
C SER A 368 -5.69 28.46 -4.00
N SER A 369 -4.76 29.42 -4.08
CA SER A 369 -3.87 29.58 -5.24
C SER A 369 -3.06 28.32 -5.54
N GLU A 370 -2.71 27.56 -4.50
CA GLU A 370 -2.01 26.27 -4.60
C GLU A 370 -2.91 25.20 -5.25
N GLU A 371 -4.19 25.13 -4.88
CA GLU A 371 -5.14 24.18 -5.47
C GLU A 371 -5.49 24.50 -6.92
N MET A 372 -5.51 25.78 -7.31
CA MET A 372 -5.61 26.20 -8.71
C MET A 372 -4.37 25.81 -9.52
N LEU A 373 -3.16 26.07 -8.99
CA LEU A 373 -1.89 25.70 -9.64
C LEU A 373 -1.75 24.18 -9.87
N LEU A 374 -2.28 23.37 -8.95
CA LEU A 374 -2.27 21.91 -9.03
C LEU A 374 -3.45 21.32 -9.85
N GLY A 375 -4.30 22.17 -10.42
CA GLY A 375 -5.39 21.79 -11.32
C GLY A 375 -6.59 21.13 -10.64
N PHE A 376 -6.82 21.41 -9.36
CA PHE A 376 -7.95 20.87 -8.58
C PHE A 376 -9.22 21.73 -8.67
N CYS A 377 -9.12 22.96 -9.18
CA CYS A 377 -10.19 23.94 -9.36
C CYS A 377 -10.12 24.61 -10.74
N PRO A 378 -11.21 25.23 -11.25
CA PRO A 378 -11.23 25.94 -12.52
C PRO A 378 -10.27 27.13 -12.59
#